data_AF-A0A939VJ66-F1
#
_entry.id   AF-A0A939VJ66-F1
#
_cell.length_a   1.000
_cell.length_b   1.000
_cell.length_c   1.000
_cell.angle_alpha   90.00
_cell.angle_beta   90.00
_cell.angle_gamma   90.00
#
_symmetry.space_group_name_H-M   'P 1'
#
loop_
_entity.id
_entity.type
_entity.pdbx_description
1 polymer ?
#
loop_
_entity_poly.entity_id
_entity_poly.type
_entity_poly.pdbx_seq_one_letter_code
_entity_poly.pdbx_strand_id
1 'polypeptide(L)'
;MSRWPSILLTCLALVSCSSAEVKQLREENEALKAENHKLTLERNAYAGQIDAIYRLPRAPKVVQQPPVLFTDLLLCYGGSPNRGELGVWDADRFAASVSWTDPSGVERWLFDAFLAIEPRLWGRDSEPVDVALACEDMGGMKMSGHKEHWQELIDFWMKPGYGFAALDEAIGRAAARIGEPPYKRKVVMNLPDAILHEYFELLDSRTKYWGSIDGRELDFESAADRFAACRWFIDTMNAAFKAAGFKYIELIGYYVHSEEIPTLTRGWRWPWKRLNEYLPSVADYLHAQGQYLTWIPYREAASYDRTEELGIDYTWMQPNYYWEGDR
;
A
#
# COMPACT_ATOMS: atom_id res chain seq x y z
N MET A 1 -69.91 -27.86 13.38
CA MET A 1 -69.55 -27.06 14.57
C MET A 1 -68.11 -26.60 14.42
N SER A 2 -67.79 -25.37 14.87
CA SER A 2 -66.49 -24.66 14.97
C SER A 2 -65.68 -24.46 13.67
N ARG A 3 -65.58 -23.25 13.08
CA ARG A 3 -64.78 -22.03 13.44
C ARG A 3 -63.23 -22.23 13.41
N TRP A 4 -62.60 -21.50 12.48
CA TRP A 4 -61.17 -21.17 12.25
C TRP A 4 -60.47 -20.51 13.48
N PRO A 5 -59.12 -20.25 13.51
CA PRO A 5 -57.97 -20.93 12.86
C PRO A 5 -56.57 -20.81 13.56
N SER A 6 -55.53 -21.37 12.91
CA SER A 6 -54.12 -20.90 12.86
C SER A 6 -53.14 -21.08 14.05
N ILE A 7 -51.88 -21.39 13.71
CA ILE A 7 -50.63 -21.21 14.51
C ILE A 7 -50.25 -22.31 15.52
N LEU A 8 -50.21 -23.59 15.14
CA LEU A 8 -49.60 -24.59 16.05
C LEU A 8 -48.76 -25.69 15.41
N LEU A 9 -48.55 -25.70 14.09
CA LEU A 9 -47.82 -26.78 13.42
C LEU A 9 -46.40 -26.46 12.94
N THR A 10 -45.81 -25.32 13.30
CA THR A 10 -44.44 -25.00 12.88
C THR A 10 -43.58 -24.31 13.96
N CYS A 11 -43.69 -24.74 15.23
CA CYS A 11 -42.82 -24.26 16.31
C CYS A 11 -42.24 -25.35 17.23
N LEU A 12 -42.36 -26.64 16.91
CA LEU A 12 -41.96 -27.72 17.85
C LEU A 12 -41.08 -28.78 17.19
N ALA A 13 -39.94 -28.36 16.64
CA ALA A 13 -38.73 -29.20 16.60
C ALA A 13 -37.86 -28.81 17.79
N LEU A 14 -38.31 -29.18 18.99
CA LEU A 14 -37.53 -29.09 20.23
C LEU A 14 -36.31 -29.99 20.09
N VAL A 15 -35.14 -29.37 19.91
CA VAL A 15 -33.84 -30.01 20.12
C VAL A 15 -33.80 -30.45 21.59
N SER A 16 -33.91 -31.75 21.85
CA SER A 16 -33.67 -32.31 23.18
C SER A 16 -32.17 -32.33 23.44
N CYS A 17 -31.60 -31.18 23.75
CA CYS A 17 -30.24 -31.08 24.26
C CYS A 17 -30.24 -31.62 25.70
N SER A 18 -29.39 -32.62 25.97
CA SER A 18 -29.30 -33.21 27.31
C SER A 18 -28.79 -32.16 28.33
N SER A 19 -29.17 -32.30 29.60
CA SER A 19 -28.72 -31.39 30.66
C SER A 19 -27.19 -31.34 30.79
N ALA A 20 -26.49 -32.41 30.38
CA ALA A 20 -25.05 -32.49 30.33
C ALA A 20 -24.44 -31.62 29.21
N GLU A 21 -25.01 -31.67 28.00
CA GLU A 21 -24.55 -30.85 26.87
C GLU A 21 -24.78 -29.35 27.10
N VAL A 22 -25.93 -28.98 27.69
CA VAL A 22 -26.19 -27.58 28.08
C VAL A 22 -25.20 -27.10 29.13
N LYS A 23 -24.78 -27.97 30.05
CA LYS A 23 -23.79 -27.63 31.07
C LYS A 23 -22.40 -27.45 30.45
N GLN A 24 -21.99 -28.35 29.56
CA GLN A 24 -20.71 -28.25 28.85
C GLN A 24 -20.64 -26.97 28.00
N LEU A 25 -21.68 -26.66 27.21
CA LEU A 25 -21.72 -25.45 26.40
C LEU A 25 -21.66 -24.17 27.25
N ARG A 26 -22.22 -24.18 28.47
CA ARG A 26 -22.09 -23.04 29.39
C ARG A 26 -20.67 -22.88 29.90
N GLU A 27 -20.00 -23.97 30.25
CA GLU A 27 -18.60 -23.95 30.70
C GLU A 27 -17.66 -23.47 29.59
N GLU A 28 -17.85 -23.94 28.35
CA GLU A 28 -17.11 -23.47 27.17
C GLU A 28 -17.38 -21.98 26.87
N ASN A 29 -18.62 -21.52 27.00
CA ASN A 29 -18.96 -20.11 26.77
C ASN A 29 -18.34 -19.19 27.83
N GLU A 30 -18.31 -19.60 29.10
CA GLU A 30 -17.63 -18.85 30.16
C GLU A 30 -16.11 -18.82 29.97
N ALA A 31 -15.50 -19.92 29.51
CA ALA A 31 -14.08 -19.93 29.15
C ALA A 31 -13.77 -18.96 27.99
N LEU A 32 -14.60 -18.96 26.95
CA LEU A 32 -14.48 -18.03 25.81
C LEU A 32 -14.70 -16.56 26.21
N LYS A 33 -15.59 -16.28 27.16
CA LYS A 33 -15.76 -14.92 27.71
C LYS A 33 -14.52 -14.48 28.48
N ALA A 34 -13.93 -15.36 29.27
CA ALA A 34 -12.71 -15.07 30.02
C ALA A 34 -11.52 -14.80 29.07
N GLU A 35 -11.39 -15.59 28.01
CA GLU A 35 -10.37 -15.40 26.97
C GLU A 35 -10.58 -14.08 26.20
N ASN A 36 -11.81 -13.78 25.77
CA ASN A 36 -12.13 -12.51 25.13
C ASN A 36 -11.85 -11.30 26.04
N HIS A 37 -12.13 -11.43 27.34
CA HIS A 37 -11.83 -10.38 28.29
C HIS A 37 -10.32 -10.15 28.43
N LYS A 38 -9.54 -11.22 28.51
CA LYS A 38 -8.07 -11.15 28.52
C LYS A 38 -7.52 -10.48 27.26
N LEU A 39 -7.97 -10.91 26.08
CA LEU A 39 -7.59 -10.31 24.80
C LEU A 39 -7.99 -8.82 24.72
N THR A 40 -9.13 -8.45 25.28
CA THR A 40 -9.56 -7.05 25.38
C THR A 40 -8.63 -6.23 26.26
N LEU A 41 -8.20 -6.78 27.40
CA LEU A 41 -7.26 -6.12 28.30
C LEU A 41 -5.87 -5.99 27.66
N GLU A 42 -5.38 -7.02 26.99
CA GLU A 42 -4.11 -7.00 26.25
C GLU A 42 -4.15 -5.97 25.12
N ARG A 43 -5.24 -5.94 24.34
CA ARG A 43 -5.48 -4.91 23.32
C ARG A 43 -5.47 -3.51 23.92
N ASN A 44 -6.12 -3.30 25.07
CA ASN A 44 -6.17 -1.98 25.73
C ASN A 44 -4.82 -1.59 26.34
N ALA A 45 -4.04 -2.55 26.85
CA ALA A 45 -2.69 -2.31 27.34
C ALA A 45 -1.74 -1.94 26.18
N TYR A 46 -1.84 -2.65 25.06
CA TYR A 46 -1.11 -2.34 23.83
C TYR A 46 -1.55 -0.98 23.25
N ALA A 47 -2.85 -0.65 23.30
CA ALA A 47 -3.38 0.67 22.99
C ALA A 47 -2.68 1.77 23.78
N GLY A 48 -2.55 1.58 25.11
CA GLY A 48 -1.94 2.56 26.00
C GLY A 48 -0.44 2.74 25.73
N GLN A 49 0.26 1.66 25.37
CA GLN A 49 1.68 1.73 24.98
C GLN A 49 1.87 2.44 23.64
N ILE A 50 0.99 2.20 22.67
CA ILE A 50 0.97 2.89 21.39
C ILE A 50 0.60 4.37 21.56
N ASP A 51 -0.41 4.69 22.35
CA ASP A 51 -0.80 6.07 22.64
C ASP A 51 0.36 6.81 23.32
N ALA A 52 1.18 6.14 24.12
CA ALA A 52 2.43 6.70 24.67
C ALA A 52 3.52 6.91 23.59
N ILE A 53 3.63 6.04 22.58
CA ILE A 53 4.53 6.23 21.42
C ILE A 53 4.07 7.40 20.56
N TYR A 54 2.76 7.54 20.29
CA TYR A 54 2.18 8.66 19.55
C TYR A 54 2.15 9.97 20.34
N ARG A 55 2.20 9.92 21.68
CA ARG A 55 2.30 11.09 22.56
C ARG A 55 3.73 11.54 22.86
N LEU A 56 4.76 10.85 22.35
CA LEU A 56 6.09 11.46 22.34
C LEU A 56 5.95 12.79 21.58
N PRO A 57 6.29 13.94 22.20
CA PRO A 57 6.15 15.23 21.56
C PRO A 57 7.11 15.27 20.37
N ARG A 58 6.61 14.88 19.18
CA ARG A 58 7.22 15.29 17.93
C ARG A 58 6.92 16.77 17.83
N ALA A 59 7.98 17.57 17.70
CA ALA A 59 7.79 18.99 17.43
C ALA A 59 6.83 19.11 16.24
N PRO A 60 5.80 19.98 16.30
CA PRO A 60 4.93 20.21 15.15
C PRO A 60 5.84 20.57 13.98
N LYS A 61 5.94 19.66 13.00
CA LYS A 61 6.66 19.95 11.78
C LYS A 61 5.77 20.93 11.05
N VAL A 62 6.23 22.17 10.92
CA VAL A 62 5.60 23.11 9.98
C VAL A 62 5.83 22.52 8.60
N VAL A 63 4.91 21.69 8.14
CA VAL A 63 4.87 21.25 6.74
C VAL A 63 4.40 22.46 5.97
N GLN A 64 5.35 23.30 5.53
CA GLN A 64 5.04 24.21 4.45
C GLN A 64 4.50 23.35 3.32
N GLN A 65 3.31 23.66 2.81
CA GLN A 65 2.78 22.96 1.64
C GLN A 65 3.89 22.96 0.59
N PRO A 66 4.35 21.76 0.17
CA PRO A 66 5.40 21.70 -0.82
C PRO A 66 4.89 22.38 -2.10
N PRO A 67 5.76 23.05 -2.87
CA PRO A 67 5.35 23.68 -4.12
C PRO A 67 4.61 22.65 -4.98
N VAL A 68 3.63 23.07 -5.79
CA VAL A 68 3.00 22.16 -6.75
C VAL A 68 4.09 21.67 -7.71
N LEU A 69 4.46 20.40 -7.60
CA LEU A 69 5.53 19.81 -8.40
C LEU A 69 5.07 19.39 -9.79
N PHE A 70 3.78 19.08 -9.93
CA PHE A 70 3.12 18.56 -11.12
C PHE A 70 1.59 18.66 -10.97
N THR A 71 0.83 18.57 -12.06
CA THR A 71 -0.63 18.69 -12.10
C THR A 71 -1.36 17.40 -12.49
N ASP A 72 -0.72 16.54 -13.29
CA ASP A 72 -1.34 15.40 -13.95
C ASP A 72 -0.49 14.13 -13.74
N LEU A 73 -0.99 13.23 -12.89
CA LEU A 73 -0.34 11.95 -12.56
C LEU A 73 -0.97 10.78 -13.32
N LEU A 74 -0.15 10.00 -14.02
CA LEU A 74 -0.56 8.71 -14.59
C LEU A 74 -0.13 7.55 -13.68
N LEU A 75 -1.07 6.68 -13.31
CA LEU A 75 -0.77 5.41 -12.64
C LEU A 75 -0.32 4.36 -13.66
N CYS A 76 0.92 3.92 -13.51
CA CYS A 76 1.57 3.00 -14.42
C CYS A 76 1.69 1.62 -13.76
N TYR A 77 0.68 0.77 -13.93
CA TYR A 77 0.71 -0.59 -13.39
C TYR A 77 1.68 -1.48 -14.18
N GLY A 78 2.70 -2.04 -13.52
CA GLY A 78 3.71 -2.86 -14.19
C GLY A 78 4.61 -3.62 -13.22
N GLY A 79 4.86 -4.90 -13.53
CA GLY A 79 5.67 -5.81 -12.72
C GLY A 79 5.02 -7.18 -12.55
N SER A 80 3.68 -7.24 -12.54
CA SER A 80 2.97 -8.52 -12.50
C SER A 80 2.79 -9.11 -13.90
N PRO A 81 3.21 -10.36 -14.15
CA PRO A 81 2.79 -11.13 -15.33
C PRO A 81 1.28 -11.22 -15.58
N ASN A 82 0.41 -11.00 -14.56
CA ASN A 82 -1.04 -10.92 -14.77
C ASN A 82 -1.49 -9.71 -15.59
N ARG A 83 -0.60 -8.73 -15.77
CA ARG A 83 -0.87 -7.56 -16.62
C ARG A 83 -0.78 -7.91 -18.10
N GLY A 84 -0.17 -9.04 -18.47
CA GLY A 84 0.06 -9.41 -19.88
C GLY A 84 0.74 -8.28 -20.66
N GLU A 85 0.25 -8.00 -21.87
CA GLU A 85 0.71 -6.86 -22.69
C GLU A 85 0.48 -5.50 -22.02
N LEU A 86 -0.57 -5.37 -21.20
CA LEU A 86 -0.85 -4.17 -20.40
C LEU A 86 0.13 -3.99 -19.24
N GLY A 87 1.10 -4.90 -19.04
CA GLY A 87 2.20 -4.75 -18.09
C GLY A 87 3.50 -4.24 -18.72
N VAL A 88 3.56 -4.20 -20.04
CA VAL A 88 4.79 -3.83 -20.77
C VAL A 88 4.83 -2.31 -20.92
N TRP A 89 5.84 -1.67 -20.33
CA TRP A 89 6.05 -0.22 -20.42
C TRP A 89 7.23 0.07 -21.35
N ASP A 90 6.96 0.11 -22.66
CA ASP A 90 7.91 0.58 -23.67
C ASP A 90 7.61 2.03 -24.10
N ALA A 91 8.47 2.58 -24.95
CA ALA A 91 8.37 3.99 -25.34
C ALA A 91 7.12 4.29 -26.18
N ASP A 92 6.62 3.31 -26.94
CA ASP A 92 5.44 3.47 -27.78
C ASP A 92 4.17 3.53 -26.93
N ARG A 93 4.10 2.71 -25.88
CA ARG A 93 3.03 2.80 -24.89
C ARG A 93 3.04 4.15 -24.16
N PHE A 94 4.21 4.63 -23.74
CA PHE A 94 4.31 5.94 -23.08
C PHE A 94 3.98 7.11 -24.01
N ALA A 95 4.20 6.98 -25.33
CA ALA A 95 4.02 8.08 -26.27
C ALA A 95 2.64 8.74 -26.16
N ALA A 96 1.57 7.94 -26.04
CA ALA A 96 0.19 8.44 -25.90
C ALA A 96 -0.11 9.11 -24.55
N SER A 97 0.75 8.90 -23.54
CA SER A 97 0.65 9.51 -22.22
C SER A 97 1.56 10.74 -22.04
N VAL A 98 2.57 10.87 -22.90
CA VAL A 98 3.55 11.95 -22.82
C VAL A 98 3.09 13.19 -23.56
N SER A 99 2.50 13.02 -24.74
CA SER A 99 1.94 14.12 -25.53
C SER A 99 0.62 13.73 -26.19
N TRP A 100 -0.15 14.75 -26.56
CA TRP A 100 -1.44 14.59 -27.23
C TRP A 100 -1.62 15.72 -28.25
N THR A 101 -2.40 15.47 -29.30
CA THR A 101 -2.76 16.50 -30.28
C THR A 101 -4.13 17.06 -29.98
N ASP A 102 -4.20 18.37 -29.79
CA ASP A 102 -5.46 19.05 -29.51
C ASP A 102 -6.39 19.09 -30.74
N PRO A 103 -7.68 19.44 -30.58
CA PRO A 103 -8.62 19.52 -31.70
C PRO A 103 -8.24 20.53 -32.78
N SER A 104 -7.32 21.47 -32.49
CA SER A 104 -6.78 22.43 -33.47
C SER A 104 -5.59 21.87 -34.26
N GLY A 105 -5.14 20.66 -33.95
CA GLY A 105 -4.01 20.01 -34.60
C GLY A 105 -2.65 20.32 -33.96
N VAL A 106 -2.62 20.96 -32.79
CA VAL A 106 -1.38 21.30 -32.09
C VAL A 106 -1.04 20.21 -31.09
N GLU A 107 0.14 19.61 -31.24
CA GLU A 107 0.67 18.65 -30.28
C GLU A 107 1.16 19.38 -29.00
N ARG A 108 0.76 18.87 -27.84
CA ARG A 108 1.04 19.43 -26.51
C ARG A 108 1.48 18.33 -25.56
N TRP A 109 2.20 18.71 -24.52
CA TRP A 109 2.47 17.83 -23.39
C TRP A 109 1.17 17.42 -22.68
N LEU A 110 1.11 16.16 -22.23
CA LEU A 110 -0.03 15.59 -21.50
C LEU A 110 0.31 15.41 -20.01
N PHE A 111 0.68 14.21 -19.56
CA PHE A 111 1.00 13.96 -18.15
C PHE A 111 2.37 14.53 -17.77
N ASP A 112 2.47 15.13 -16.59
CA ASP A 112 3.70 15.69 -16.04
C ASP A 112 4.28 14.89 -14.87
N ALA A 113 3.55 13.89 -14.39
CA ALA A 113 4.03 12.89 -13.46
C ALA A 113 3.57 11.46 -13.77
N PHE A 114 4.38 10.48 -13.33
CA PHE A 114 4.16 9.05 -13.55
C PHE A 114 4.41 8.28 -12.25
N LEU A 115 3.40 7.55 -11.78
CA LEU A 115 3.48 6.66 -10.62
C LEU A 115 3.74 5.23 -11.10
N ALA A 116 4.94 4.72 -10.89
CA ALA A 116 5.31 3.32 -11.11
C ALA A 116 4.75 2.46 -9.98
N ILE A 117 3.79 1.59 -10.27
CA ILE A 117 3.01 0.87 -9.25
C ILE A 117 2.79 -0.60 -9.57
N GLU A 118 2.99 -1.46 -8.57
CA GLU A 118 2.54 -2.85 -8.61
C GLU A 118 2.51 -3.40 -7.18
N PRO A 119 1.34 -3.84 -6.65
CA PRO A 119 1.26 -4.48 -5.34
C PRO A 119 1.68 -5.95 -5.34
N ARG A 120 1.75 -6.60 -6.51
CA ARG A 120 1.93 -8.05 -6.60
C ARG A 120 2.91 -8.44 -7.71
N LEU A 121 3.85 -9.30 -7.37
CA LEU A 121 4.74 -9.96 -8.34
C LEU A 121 4.41 -11.45 -8.41
N TRP A 122 5.07 -12.16 -9.33
CA TRP A 122 5.09 -13.62 -9.31
C TRP A 122 6.42 -14.07 -8.71
N GLY A 123 6.34 -14.88 -7.66
CA GLY A 123 7.50 -15.52 -7.07
C GLY A 123 8.09 -16.59 -7.99
N ARG A 124 9.28 -17.07 -7.64
CA ARG A 124 10.12 -17.98 -8.44
C ARG A 124 9.39 -19.28 -8.89
N ASP A 125 8.40 -19.73 -8.13
CA ASP A 125 7.63 -20.95 -8.39
C ASP A 125 6.27 -20.67 -9.05
N SER A 126 6.06 -19.48 -9.63
CA SER A 126 4.77 -19.05 -10.18
C SER A 126 3.65 -18.99 -9.14
N GLU A 127 3.99 -18.72 -7.88
CA GLU A 127 3.04 -18.35 -6.83
C GLU A 127 3.05 -16.82 -6.65
N PRO A 128 1.89 -16.16 -6.50
CA PRO A 128 1.84 -14.71 -6.36
C PRO A 128 2.45 -14.26 -5.03
N VAL A 129 3.26 -13.22 -5.08
CA VAL A 129 3.83 -12.58 -3.89
C VAL A 129 3.33 -11.15 -3.76
N ASP A 130 2.88 -10.78 -2.57
CA ASP A 130 2.40 -9.43 -2.29
C ASP A 130 3.59 -8.59 -1.79
N VAL A 131 3.95 -7.56 -2.54
CA VAL A 131 4.93 -6.55 -2.13
C VAL A 131 4.26 -5.33 -1.51
N ALA A 132 2.94 -5.23 -1.59
CA ALA A 132 2.17 -4.18 -0.92
C ALA A 132 0.74 -4.63 -0.60
N LEU A 133 0.12 -3.99 0.39
CA LEU A 133 -1.21 -4.34 0.92
C LEU A 133 -2.32 -3.60 0.19
N ALA A 134 -3.15 -4.32 -0.57
CA ALA A 134 -4.37 -3.77 -1.15
C ALA A 134 -5.52 -3.70 -0.12
N CYS A 135 -6.52 -2.85 -0.37
CA CYS A 135 -7.71 -2.71 0.49
C CYS A 135 -8.72 -3.87 0.33
N GLU A 136 -8.60 -4.67 -0.72
CA GLU A 136 -9.53 -5.76 -1.01
C GLU A 136 -8.91 -7.13 -0.73
N ASP A 137 -9.76 -8.06 -0.30
CA ASP A 137 -9.49 -9.49 -0.29
C ASP A 137 -9.22 -9.92 -1.72
N MET A 138 -7.94 -9.89 -2.11
CA MET A 138 -7.51 -10.29 -3.44
C MET A 138 -7.65 -11.82 -3.66
N GLY A 139 -8.23 -12.56 -2.71
CA GLY A 139 -8.52 -13.98 -2.76
C GLY A 139 -7.28 -14.85 -2.51
N GLY A 140 -7.32 -15.65 -1.45
CA GLY A 140 -6.36 -16.70 -1.14
C GLY A 140 -5.17 -16.26 -0.28
N MET A 141 -4.62 -17.22 0.45
CA MET A 141 -3.46 -17.08 1.32
C MET A 141 -2.22 -16.69 0.48
N LYS A 142 -1.65 -15.51 0.74
CA LYS A 142 -0.55 -14.97 -0.08
C LYS A 142 0.71 -14.76 0.73
N MET A 143 1.81 -15.11 0.09
CA MET A 143 3.15 -14.89 0.61
C MET A 143 3.54 -13.43 0.42
N SER A 144 4.01 -12.81 1.48
CA SER A 144 4.61 -11.49 1.49
C SER A 144 5.97 -11.52 0.77
N GLY A 145 6.28 -10.48 0.03
CA GLY A 145 7.50 -10.39 -0.76
C GLY A 145 8.77 -10.33 0.09
N HIS A 146 9.69 -11.25 -0.18
CA HIS A 146 11.07 -11.21 0.33
C HIS A 146 11.91 -10.13 -0.37
N LYS A 147 13.10 -9.84 0.14
CA LYS A 147 14.04 -8.83 -0.36
C LYS A 147 14.33 -8.98 -1.85
N GLU A 148 14.42 -10.21 -2.35
CA GLU A 148 14.66 -10.52 -3.75
C GLU A 148 13.49 -10.03 -4.63
N HIS A 149 12.25 -10.20 -4.18
CA HIS A 149 11.08 -9.70 -4.90
C HIS A 149 11.03 -8.17 -4.91
N TRP A 150 11.50 -7.53 -3.83
CA TRP A 150 11.65 -6.07 -3.80
C TRP A 150 12.72 -5.61 -4.81
N GLN A 151 13.82 -6.37 -4.96
CA GLN A 151 14.81 -6.13 -6.01
C GLN A 151 14.22 -6.35 -7.40
N GLU A 152 13.42 -7.39 -7.62
CA GLU A 152 12.75 -7.65 -8.91
C GLU A 152 11.85 -6.49 -9.34
N LEU A 153 11.17 -5.84 -8.39
CA LEU A 153 10.38 -4.63 -8.67
C LEU A 153 11.27 -3.47 -9.17
N ILE A 154 12.44 -3.26 -8.53
CA ILE A 154 13.41 -2.25 -8.97
C ILE A 154 13.92 -2.60 -10.37
N ASP A 155 14.33 -3.86 -10.58
CA ASP A 155 14.89 -4.34 -11.84
C ASP A 155 13.90 -4.22 -12.98
N PHE A 156 12.61 -4.46 -12.73
CA PHE A 156 11.54 -4.29 -13.72
C PHE A 156 11.48 -2.84 -14.22
N TRP A 157 11.40 -1.86 -13.32
CA TRP A 157 11.27 -0.44 -13.69
C TRP A 157 12.57 0.16 -14.23
N MET A 158 13.72 -0.37 -13.84
CA MET A 158 15.05 0.06 -14.31
C MET A 158 15.54 -0.68 -15.55
N LYS A 159 14.78 -1.67 -16.05
CA LYS A 159 15.16 -2.49 -17.20
C LYS A 159 15.47 -1.63 -18.44
N PRO A 160 16.65 -1.77 -19.07
CA PRO A 160 16.96 -1.04 -20.30
C PRO A 160 15.93 -1.26 -21.41
N GLY A 161 15.51 -0.18 -22.07
CA GLY A 161 14.50 -0.21 -23.14
C GLY A 161 13.04 -0.37 -22.65
N TYR A 162 12.82 -0.46 -21.35
CA TYR A 162 11.51 -0.53 -20.72
C TYR A 162 11.43 0.43 -19.52
N GLY A 163 10.28 0.51 -18.86
CA GLY A 163 10.09 1.25 -17.61
C GLY A 163 10.57 2.70 -17.71
N PHE A 164 11.43 3.12 -16.80
CA PHE A 164 11.93 4.50 -16.75
C PHE A 164 12.79 4.88 -17.95
N ALA A 165 13.57 3.95 -18.52
CA ALA A 165 14.35 4.22 -19.72
C ALA A 165 13.42 4.47 -20.93
N ALA A 166 12.34 3.70 -21.04
CA ALA A 166 11.34 3.88 -22.09
C ALA A 166 10.54 5.18 -21.91
N LEU A 167 10.23 5.58 -20.67
CA LEU A 167 9.57 6.85 -20.39
C LEU A 167 10.47 8.03 -20.80
N ASP A 168 11.75 8.01 -20.40
CA ASP A 168 12.74 9.03 -20.76
C ASP A 168 12.87 9.15 -22.29
N GLU A 169 12.91 8.01 -22.98
CA GLU A 169 12.94 7.95 -24.44
C GLU A 169 11.67 8.53 -25.07
N ALA A 170 10.48 8.16 -24.60
CA ALA A 170 9.22 8.66 -25.12
C ALA A 170 9.13 10.19 -25.00
N ILE A 171 9.58 10.74 -23.87
CA ILE A 171 9.67 12.19 -23.66
C ILE A 171 10.70 12.81 -24.61
N GLY A 172 11.85 12.18 -24.82
CA GLY A 172 12.84 12.63 -25.79
C GLY A 172 12.33 12.66 -27.24
N ARG A 173 11.57 11.63 -27.64
CA ARG A 173 10.92 11.56 -28.96
C ARG A 173 9.89 12.67 -29.12
N ALA A 174 9.07 12.95 -28.09
CA ALA A 174 8.12 14.07 -28.10
C ALA A 174 8.85 15.42 -28.13
N ALA A 175 9.90 15.60 -27.32
CA ALA A 175 10.68 16.83 -27.28
C ALA A 175 11.31 17.19 -28.63
N ALA A 176 11.71 16.20 -29.42
CA ALA A 176 12.20 16.41 -30.79
C ALA A 176 11.13 16.99 -31.74
N ARG A 177 9.84 16.79 -31.45
CA ARG A 177 8.72 17.29 -32.27
C ARG A 177 8.18 18.62 -31.79
N ILE A 178 8.04 18.80 -30.47
CA ILE A 178 7.33 19.95 -29.86
C ILE A 178 8.21 20.84 -28.96
N GLY A 179 9.52 20.61 -28.93
CA GLY A 179 10.47 21.31 -28.05
C GLY A 179 10.56 20.67 -26.66
N GLU A 180 11.59 21.00 -25.87
CA GLU A 180 11.79 20.40 -24.54
C GLU A 180 10.65 20.74 -23.56
N PRO A 181 10.30 19.84 -22.64
CA PRO A 181 9.34 20.16 -21.58
C PRO A 181 9.92 21.25 -20.67
N PRO A 182 9.07 22.10 -20.07
CA PRO A 182 9.52 23.22 -19.22
C PRO A 182 10.30 22.77 -17.97
N TYR A 183 10.14 21.52 -17.57
CA TYR A 183 10.86 20.87 -16.47
C TYR A 183 10.87 19.34 -16.70
N LYS A 184 11.71 18.62 -15.96
CA LYS A 184 11.74 17.15 -16.00
C LYS A 184 10.43 16.57 -15.47
N ARG A 185 9.89 15.56 -16.15
CA ARG A 185 8.67 14.86 -15.73
C ARG A 185 8.96 14.12 -14.42
N LYS A 186 7.97 14.12 -13.52
CA LYS A 186 8.16 13.58 -12.18
C LYS A 186 7.87 12.09 -12.17
N VAL A 187 8.68 11.33 -11.44
CA VAL A 187 8.47 9.91 -11.19
C VAL A 187 8.25 9.72 -9.70
N VAL A 188 7.20 8.97 -9.37
CA VAL A 188 6.92 8.46 -8.03
C VAL A 188 6.99 6.94 -8.08
N MET A 189 7.73 6.33 -7.16
CA MET A 189 7.89 4.87 -7.11
C MET A 189 7.03 4.26 -6.00
N ASN A 190 6.34 3.17 -6.28
CA ASN A 190 5.68 2.39 -5.23
C ASN A 190 6.69 1.94 -4.17
N LEU A 191 6.41 2.26 -2.90
CA LEU A 191 7.15 1.74 -1.77
C LEU A 191 6.54 0.39 -1.37
N PRO A 192 7.30 -0.71 -1.40
CA PRO A 192 6.83 -1.96 -0.85
C PRO A 192 6.45 -1.83 0.63
N ASP A 193 5.35 -2.47 1.02
CA ASP A 193 4.94 -2.52 2.42
C ASP A 193 5.79 -3.57 3.16
N ALA A 194 6.32 -3.19 4.33
CA ALA A 194 7.00 -4.11 5.22
C ALA A 194 5.96 -4.93 6.00
N ILE A 195 5.29 -5.85 5.31
CA ILE A 195 4.15 -6.64 5.80
C ILE A 195 4.56 -7.49 7.00
N LEU A 196 3.85 -7.38 8.12
CA LEU A 196 4.29 -7.96 9.40
C LEU A 196 4.65 -9.46 9.33
N HIS A 197 3.84 -10.25 8.63
CA HIS A 197 3.95 -11.71 8.57
C HIS A 197 4.27 -12.19 7.16
N GLU A 198 4.99 -13.31 7.05
CA GLU A 198 5.28 -13.94 5.75
C GLU A 198 4.01 -14.35 5.01
N TYR A 199 2.99 -14.80 5.74
CA TYR A 199 1.66 -15.01 5.19
C TYR A 199 0.71 -14.04 5.87
N PHE A 200 0.31 -12.99 5.15
CA PHE A 200 -0.44 -11.86 5.71
C PHE A 200 -1.73 -12.29 6.42
N GLU A 201 -2.39 -13.36 5.98
CA GLU A 201 -3.65 -13.80 6.59
C GLU A 201 -3.47 -14.60 7.89
N LEU A 202 -2.22 -14.97 8.25
CA LEU A 202 -1.89 -15.78 9.41
C LEU A 202 -1.07 -14.99 10.44
N LEU A 203 -1.69 -14.65 11.58
CA LEU A 203 -0.99 -13.96 12.68
C LEU A 203 0.10 -14.78 13.37
N ASP A 204 0.08 -16.11 13.22
CA ASP A 204 1.09 -17.03 13.75
C ASP A 204 2.23 -17.29 12.75
N SER A 205 2.15 -16.72 11.54
CA SER A 205 3.22 -16.79 10.56
C SER A 205 4.44 -15.97 11.01
N ARG A 206 5.63 -16.46 10.64
CA ARG A 206 6.91 -15.85 11.02
C ARG A 206 7.02 -14.40 10.55
N THR A 207 7.70 -13.58 11.36
CA THR A 207 8.01 -12.17 11.08
C THR A 207 9.44 -11.98 10.59
N LYS A 208 10.30 -13.00 10.76
CA LYS A 208 11.65 -13.10 10.19
C LYS A 208 11.62 -13.89 8.88
N TYR A 209 11.33 -13.19 7.80
CA TYR A 209 11.22 -13.81 6.47
C TYR A 209 11.78 -12.94 5.35
N TRP A 210 11.73 -11.61 5.50
CA TRP A 210 12.04 -10.69 4.41
C TRP A 210 13.48 -10.85 3.89
N GLY A 211 14.43 -11.13 4.76
CA GLY A 211 15.83 -11.32 4.41
C GLY A 211 16.78 -10.63 5.38
N SER A 212 17.99 -10.34 4.91
CA SER A 212 19.07 -9.79 5.73
C SER A 212 19.67 -8.49 5.16
N ILE A 213 20.16 -7.64 6.05
CA ILE A 213 21.03 -6.49 5.75
C ILE A 213 22.32 -6.68 6.54
N ASP A 214 23.47 -6.58 5.86
CA ASP A 214 24.80 -6.72 6.46
C ASP A 214 24.97 -8.00 7.31
N GLY A 215 24.37 -9.10 6.85
CA GLY A 215 24.42 -10.41 7.54
C GLY A 215 23.49 -10.54 8.75
N ARG A 216 22.70 -9.51 9.07
CA ARG A 216 21.66 -9.55 10.11
C ARG A 216 20.29 -9.74 9.48
N GLU A 217 19.60 -10.81 9.89
CA GLU A 217 18.20 -11.04 9.55
C GLU A 217 17.29 -9.98 10.19
N LEU A 218 16.33 -9.49 9.41
CA LEU A 218 15.35 -8.51 9.88
C LEU A 218 14.13 -9.21 10.47
N ASP A 219 13.59 -8.64 11.55
CA ASP A 219 12.36 -9.08 12.19
C ASP A 219 11.27 -8.02 12.03
N PHE A 220 10.26 -8.28 11.21
CA PHE A 220 9.24 -7.28 10.91
C PHE A 220 8.30 -6.98 12.07
N GLU A 221 8.34 -7.74 13.17
CA GLU A 221 7.71 -7.32 14.42
C GLU A 221 8.29 -5.98 14.93
N SER A 222 9.57 -5.72 14.65
CA SER A 222 10.24 -4.45 14.95
C SER A 222 9.94 -3.40 13.89
N ALA A 223 9.34 -2.28 14.30
CA ALA A 223 9.17 -1.10 13.45
C ALA A 223 10.51 -0.55 12.91
N ALA A 224 11.60 -0.70 13.67
CA ALA A 224 12.93 -0.27 13.23
C ALA A 224 13.48 -1.15 12.09
N ASP A 225 13.20 -2.45 12.11
CA ASP A 225 13.61 -3.37 11.04
C ASP A 225 12.74 -3.19 9.79
N ARG A 226 11.44 -2.93 9.96
CA ARG A 226 10.56 -2.54 8.84
C ARG A 226 11.04 -1.24 8.18
N PHE A 227 11.38 -0.22 8.98
CA PHE A 227 12.02 0.99 8.46
C PHE A 227 13.34 0.69 7.73
N ALA A 228 14.20 -0.18 8.29
CA ALA A 228 15.46 -0.55 7.65
C ALA A 228 15.26 -1.22 6.27
N ALA A 229 14.23 -2.06 6.11
CA ALA A 229 13.87 -2.64 4.82
C ALA A 229 13.40 -1.57 3.82
N CYS A 230 12.50 -0.67 4.22
CA CYS A 230 12.07 0.46 3.37
C CYS A 230 13.25 1.34 2.96
N ARG A 231 14.15 1.66 3.90
CA ARG A 231 15.37 2.42 3.62
C ARG A 231 16.26 1.71 2.60
N TRP A 232 16.46 0.40 2.74
CA TRP A 232 17.25 -0.38 1.77
C TRP A 232 16.66 -0.27 0.35
N PHE A 233 15.34 -0.36 0.22
CA PHE A 233 14.66 -0.20 -1.07
C PHE A 233 14.87 1.21 -1.65
N ILE A 234 14.65 2.24 -0.82
CA ILE A 234 14.81 3.64 -1.20
C ILE A 234 16.23 3.90 -1.68
N ASP A 235 17.24 3.49 -0.89
CA ASP A 235 18.65 3.70 -1.23
C ASP A 235 19.04 2.97 -2.51
N THR A 236 18.56 1.74 -2.71
CA THR A 236 18.84 0.93 -3.90
C THR A 236 18.22 1.55 -5.15
N MET A 237 16.94 1.94 -5.09
CA MET A 237 16.23 2.58 -6.19
C MET A 237 16.83 3.96 -6.52
N ASN A 238 17.14 4.78 -5.52
CA ASN A 238 17.79 6.08 -5.70
C ASN A 238 19.17 5.94 -6.36
N ALA A 239 19.96 4.96 -5.93
CA ALA A 239 21.26 4.69 -6.53
C ALA A 239 21.14 4.23 -7.99
N ALA A 240 20.20 3.34 -8.29
CA ALA A 240 19.94 2.87 -9.65
C ALA A 240 19.47 4.01 -10.56
N PHE A 241 18.52 4.83 -10.11
CA PHE A 241 18.00 5.97 -10.86
C PHE A 241 19.08 7.02 -11.13
N LYS A 242 19.91 7.33 -10.12
CA LYS A 242 21.04 8.25 -10.25
C LYS A 242 22.09 7.73 -11.24
N ALA A 243 22.40 6.44 -11.18
CA ALA A 243 23.38 5.82 -12.09
C ALA A 243 22.90 5.81 -13.55
N ALA A 244 21.59 5.68 -13.79
CA ALA A 244 21.02 5.71 -15.13
C ALA A 244 21.08 7.10 -15.79
N GLY A 245 21.10 8.19 -15.00
CA GLY A 245 21.37 9.54 -15.51
C GLY A 245 20.31 10.07 -16.49
N PHE A 246 19.03 9.76 -16.26
CA PHE A 246 17.93 10.13 -17.15
C PHE A 246 17.85 11.64 -17.44
N LYS A 247 17.59 11.99 -18.71
CA LYS A 247 17.62 13.39 -19.17
C LYS A 247 16.33 14.14 -18.83
N TYR A 248 15.18 13.52 -19.07
CA TYR A 248 13.86 14.13 -19.05
C TYR A 248 13.02 13.78 -17.84
N ILE A 249 13.43 12.81 -17.02
CA ILE A 249 12.71 12.41 -15.79
C ILE A 249 13.55 12.60 -14.52
N GLU A 250 12.85 12.78 -13.40
CA GLU A 250 13.43 12.81 -12.05
C GLU A 250 12.57 12.03 -11.06
N LEU A 251 13.21 11.24 -10.19
CA LEU A 251 12.55 10.52 -9.10
C LEU A 251 12.36 11.46 -7.91
N ILE A 252 11.12 11.85 -7.65
CA ILE A 252 10.80 12.82 -6.59
C ILE A 252 10.41 12.17 -5.27
N GLY A 253 10.06 10.89 -5.25
CA GLY A 253 9.53 10.30 -4.03
C GLY A 253 8.87 8.94 -4.23
N TYR A 254 8.18 8.54 -3.19
CA TYR A 254 7.60 7.21 -3.07
C TYR A 254 6.12 7.27 -2.70
N TYR A 255 5.41 6.21 -3.08
CA TYR A 255 3.97 6.07 -2.91
C TYR A 255 3.67 4.93 -1.93
N VAL A 256 2.84 5.22 -0.93
CA VAL A 256 2.29 4.20 -0.02
C VAL A 256 1.14 3.50 -0.72
N HIS A 257 1.25 2.19 -0.93
CA HIS A 257 0.22 1.44 -1.66
C HIS A 257 -1.09 1.30 -0.89
N SER A 258 -1.01 1.00 0.40
CA SER A 258 -2.22 0.73 1.17
C SER A 258 -3.11 1.97 1.21
N GLU A 259 -4.31 1.85 0.62
CA GLU A 259 -5.28 2.94 0.49
C GLU A 259 -5.92 3.35 1.84
N GLU A 260 -5.52 2.71 2.93
CA GLU A 260 -5.76 3.11 4.32
C GLU A 260 -4.51 2.87 5.17
N ILE A 261 -4.31 3.71 6.18
CA ILE A 261 -3.29 3.50 7.20
C ILE A 261 -4.05 3.28 8.52
N PRO A 262 -4.40 2.03 8.87
CA PRO A 262 -5.23 1.79 10.03
C PRO A 262 -4.50 2.13 11.32
N THR A 263 -5.29 2.44 12.33
CA THR A 263 -4.87 2.58 13.73
C THR A 263 -5.67 1.58 14.56
N LEU A 264 -5.31 1.42 15.83
CA LEU A 264 -6.02 0.49 16.71
C LEU A 264 -7.54 0.74 16.77
N THR A 265 -7.97 1.99 16.60
CA THR A 265 -9.38 2.39 16.74
C THR A 265 -10.09 2.63 15.41
N ARG A 266 -9.39 2.59 14.27
CA ARG A 266 -9.95 2.94 12.95
C ARG A 266 -9.24 2.24 11.81
N GLY A 267 -10.01 1.76 10.83
CA GLY A 267 -9.49 1.09 9.63
C GLY A 267 -9.50 -0.43 9.75
N TRP A 268 -9.26 -1.11 8.64
CA TRP A 268 -9.39 -2.56 8.56
C TRP A 268 -8.06 -3.28 8.86
N ARG A 269 -8.16 -4.41 9.58
CA ARG A 269 -7.06 -5.30 9.97
C ARG A 269 -5.83 -4.58 10.54
N TRP A 270 -6.02 -3.62 11.45
CA TRP A 270 -4.91 -2.94 12.12
C TRP A 270 -3.81 -3.89 12.64
N PRO A 271 -4.11 -5.01 13.36
CA PRO A 271 -3.07 -5.90 13.87
C PRO A 271 -2.12 -6.46 12.82
N TRP A 272 -2.56 -6.56 11.56
CA TRP A 272 -1.78 -7.11 10.46
C TRP A 272 -1.03 -6.05 9.65
N LYS A 273 -1.58 -4.83 9.57
CA LYS A 273 -1.06 -3.76 8.73
C LYS A 273 0.04 -2.95 9.44
N ARG A 274 -0.29 -2.35 10.60
CA ARG A 274 0.63 -1.56 11.45
C ARG A 274 1.58 -0.59 10.69
N LEU A 275 1.18 -0.04 9.54
CA LEU A 275 2.03 0.86 8.72
C LEU A 275 2.38 2.15 9.47
N ASN A 276 1.44 2.60 10.31
CA ASN A 276 1.54 3.78 11.16
C ASN A 276 2.78 3.77 12.10
N GLU A 277 3.37 2.59 12.37
CA GLU A 277 4.50 2.45 13.28
C GLU A 277 5.87 2.76 12.65
N TYR A 278 6.00 2.65 11.32
CA TYR A 278 7.28 2.88 10.63
C TYR A 278 7.22 3.99 9.58
N LEU A 279 6.06 4.26 8.97
CA LEU A 279 5.92 5.27 7.91
C LEU A 279 6.45 6.67 8.29
N PRO A 280 6.26 7.19 9.52
CA PRO A 280 6.84 8.49 9.84
C PRO A 280 8.37 8.51 9.81
N SER A 281 9.03 7.40 10.14
CA SER A 281 10.50 7.30 10.02
C SER A 281 10.93 7.26 8.55
N VAL A 282 10.11 6.64 7.68
CA VAL A 282 10.30 6.66 6.23
C VAL A 282 10.16 8.07 5.68
N ALA A 283 9.11 8.79 6.07
CA ALA A 283 8.91 10.19 5.68
C ALA A 283 10.09 11.07 6.09
N ASP A 284 10.53 10.98 7.36
CA ASP A 284 11.70 11.70 7.86
C ASP A 284 12.96 11.43 7.04
N TYR A 285 13.15 10.17 6.62
CA TYR A 285 14.27 9.76 5.79
C TYR A 285 14.19 10.35 4.37
N LEU A 286 13.02 10.30 3.74
CA LEU A 286 12.79 10.87 2.41
C LEU A 286 12.99 12.40 2.41
N HIS A 287 12.46 13.10 3.42
CA HIS A 287 12.62 14.55 3.56
C HIS A 287 14.10 14.95 3.70
N ALA A 288 14.89 14.17 4.44
CA ALA A 288 16.34 14.41 4.56
C ALA A 288 17.09 14.25 3.22
N GLN A 289 16.52 13.53 2.26
CA GLN A 289 17.03 13.39 0.89
C GLN A 289 16.38 14.36 -0.11
N GLY A 290 15.46 15.22 0.33
CA GLY A 290 14.69 16.11 -0.54
C GLY A 290 13.62 15.40 -1.38
N GLN A 291 13.16 14.23 -0.93
CA GLN A 291 12.13 13.43 -1.58
C GLN A 291 10.82 13.46 -0.78
N TYR A 292 9.73 13.06 -1.41
CA TYR A 292 8.38 13.13 -0.88
C TYR A 292 7.77 11.75 -0.62
N LEU A 293 6.93 11.65 0.42
CA LEU A 293 6.04 10.51 0.64
C LEU A 293 4.63 10.88 0.17
N THR A 294 4.03 10.04 -0.66
CA THR A 294 2.76 10.32 -1.33
C THR A 294 1.75 9.20 -1.11
N TRP A 295 0.46 9.52 -1.21
CA TRP A 295 -0.61 8.58 -0.87
C TRP A 295 -1.92 8.85 -1.63
N ILE A 296 -2.65 7.79 -1.96
CA ILE A 296 -3.94 7.83 -2.66
C ILE A 296 -4.93 7.05 -1.78
N PRO A 297 -5.51 7.67 -0.75
CA PRO A 297 -6.49 7.01 0.10
C PRO A 297 -7.85 6.89 -0.57
N TYR A 298 -8.62 5.86 -0.20
CA TYR A 298 -10.06 5.86 -0.45
C TYR A 298 -10.77 6.95 0.38
N ARG A 299 -11.99 7.33 -0.02
CA ARG A 299 -12.77 8.35 0.68
C ARG A 299 -12.95 8.01 2.16
N GLU A 300 -12.50 8.91 3.04
CA GLU A 300 -12.56 8.74 4.49
C GLU A 300 -11.71 7.58 5.06
N ALA A 301 -10.68 7.13 4.32
CA ALA A 301 -9.76 6.10 4.76
C ALA A 301 -9.14 6.36 6.13
N ALA A 302 -8.86 5.30 6.89
CA ALA A 302 -8.18 5.47 8.17
C ALA A 302 -6.90 6.30 8.02
N SER A 303 -6.78 7.33 8.86
CA SER A 303 -5.67 8.31 8.87
C SER A 303 -5.60 9.29 7.69
N TYR A 304 -6.63 9.44 6.86
CA TYR A 304 -6.68 10.49 5.83
C TYR A 304 -6.52 11.91 6.39
N ASP A 305 -6.95 12.10 7.63
CA ASP A 305 -6.93 13.34 8.42
C ASP A 305 -5.66 13.48 9.27
N ARG A 306 -4.72 12.53 9.17
CA ARG A 306 -3.46 12.50 9.94
C ARG A 306 -2.22 12.48 9.05
N THR A 307 -2.34 12.95 7.81
CA THR A 307 -1.25 12.95 6.81
C THR A 307 -0.03 13.72 7.31
N GLU A 308 -0.23 14.84 8.00
CA GLU A 308 0.85 15.63 8.61
C GLU A 308 1.63 14.83 9.67
N GLU A 309 0.92 14.11 10.55
CA GLU A 309 1.55 13.28 11.58
C GLU A 309 2.34 12.10 10.98
N LEU A 310 1.88 11.60 9.84
CA LEU A 310 2.50 10.53 9.06
C LEU A 310 3.64 11.03 8.18
N GLY A 311 3.80 12.35 8.01
CA GLY A 311 4.80 12.97 7.13
C GLY A 311 4.49 12.80 5.64
N ILE A 312 3.22 12.61 5.27
CA ILE A 312 2.78 12.48 3.88
C ILE A 312 2.65 13.87 3.25
N ASP A 313 3.36 14.10 2.15
CA ASP A 313 3.47 15.38 1.46
C ASP A 313 2.32 15.63 0.48
N TYR A 314 1.91 14.60 -0.25
CA TYR A 314 0.83 14.66 -1.24
C TYR A 314 -0.18 13.55 -1.00
N THR A 315 -1.44 13.94 -0.84
CA THR A 315 -2.56 13.03 -0.67
C THR A 315 -3.59 13.29 -1.75
N TRP A 316 -3.79 12.34 -2.66
CA TRP A 316 -4.84 12.41 -3.68
C TRP A 316 -6.02 11.55 -3.25
N MET A 317 -7.02 12.18 -2.64
CA MET A 317 -8.22 11.48 -2.20
C MET A 317 -8.98 10.91 -3.40
N GLN A 318 -9.23 9.60 -3.39
CA GLN A 318 -10.08 8.99 -4.41
C GLN A 318 -11.52 9.51 -4.27
N PRO A 319 -12.20 9.83 -5.38
CA PRO A 319 -13.54 10.39 -5.37
C PRO A 319 -14.63 9.35 -5.04
N ASN A 320 -14.29 8.25 -4.36
CA ASN A 320 -15.15 7.10 -4.08
C ASN A 320 -16.32 7.46 -3.15
N TYR A 321 -17.29 8.22 -3.65
CA TYR A 321 -18.65 8.25 -3.14
C TYR A 321 -19.47 7.27 -3.99
N TYR A 322 -19.61 6.04 -3.51
CA TYR A 322 -20.62 5.14 -4.05
C TYR A 322 -21.98 5.62 -3.57
N TRP A 323 -22.87 5.95 -4.49
CA TRP A 323 -24.27 6.20 -4.16
C TRP A 323 -24.85 4.93 -3.55
N GLU A 324 -25.32 5.00 -2.31
CA GLU A 324 -26.29 4.02 -1.82
C GLU A 324 -27.58 4.25 -2.61
N GLY A 325 -27.78 3.44 -3.64
CA GLY A 325 -28.99 3.40 -4.44
C GLY A 325 -29.36 1.96 -4.73
N ASP A 326 -30.46 1.53 -4.11
CA ASP A 326 -31.33 0.41 -4.49
C ASP A 326 -30.65 -0.94 -4.79
N ARG A 327 -30.55 -1.78 -3.76
CA ARG A 327 -30.58 -3.23 -3.92
C ARG A 327 -31.89 -3.80 -3.42
#